data_AF-A0A016V099-F1
#
_entry.id   AF-A0A016V099-F1
#
_cell.length_a   1.000
_cell.length_b   1.000
_cell.length_c   1.000
_cell.angle_alpha   90.00
_cell.angle_beta   90.00
_cell.angle_gamma   90.00
#
_symmetry.space_group_name_H-M   'P 1'
#
loop_
_entity.id
_entity.type
_entity.pdbx_description
1 polymer ?
#
loop_
_entity_poly.entity_id
_entity_poly.type
_entity_poly.pdbx_seq_one_letter_code
_entity_poly.pdbx_strand_id
1 'polypeptide(L)' 'MKETDSEMIREAFRVFDKDGNGVITANEFKYFMVHMGMQFSEEEVDEMMKEVDCDGNGEIDYEEFVSMMSAA' A
#
# COMPACT_ATOMS: atom_id res chain seq x y z
N MET A 1 22.95 -6.06 -2.43
CA MET A 1 21.54 -6.31 -2.80
C MET A 1 20.70 -5.48 -1.84
N LYS A 2 20.39 -4.24 -2.21
CA LYS A 2 19.53 -3.30 -1.46
C LYS A 2 18.85 -2.30 -2.40
N GLU A 3 19.38 -2.11 -3.62
CA GLU A 3 18.74 -1.30 -4.66
C GLU A 3 17.50 -1.97 -5.27
N THR A 4 17.46 -3.31 -5.28
CA THR A 4 16.39 -4.08 -5.92
C THR A 4 15.05 -3.96 -5.19
N ASP A 5 15.09 -3.85 -3.86
CA ASP A 5 13.91 -3.66 -3.02
C ASP A 5 13.30 -2.28 -3.24
N SER A 6 14.12 -1.23 -3.37
CA SER A 6 13.64 0.12 -3.62
C SER A 6 12.95 0.26 -4.98
N GLU A 7 13.47 -0.37 -6.02
CA GLU A 7 12.84 -0.36 -7.35
C GLU A 7 11.52 -1.15 -7.35
N MET A 8 11.50 -2.34 -6.73
CA MET A 8 10.27 -3.14 -6.62
C MET A 8 9.20 -2.45 -5.78
N ILE A 9 9.57 -1.82 -4.66
CA ILE A 9 8.64 -1.08 -3.80
C ILE A 9 8.06 0.11 -4.58
N ARG A 10 8.88 0.80 -5.38
CA ARG A 10 8.43 1.93 -6.19
C ARG A 10 7.52 1.50 -7.34
N GLU A 11 7.81 0.38 -8.00
CA GLU A 11 6.91 -0.19 -9.01
C GLU A 11 5.60 -0.65 -8.37
N ALA A 12 5.65 -1.33 -7.23
CA ALA A 12 4.47 -1.72 -6.48
C ALA A 12 3.63 -0.50 -6.13
N PHE A 13 4.23 0.54 -5.54
CA PHE A 13 3.54 1.78 -5.18
C PHE A 13 2.83 2.40 -6.39
N ARG A 14 3.50 2.50 -7.54
CA ARG A 14 2.91 3.01 -8.78
C ARG A 14 1.74 2.18 -9.32
N VAL A 15 1.73 0.92 -8.96
CA VAL A 15 0.76 -0.05 -9.40
C VAL A 15 -0.47 0.00 -8.48
N PHE A 16 -0.27 0.31 -7.19
CA PHE A 16 -1.34 0.62 -6.23
C PHE A 16 -1.94 2.02 -6.43
N ASP A 17 -1.12 3.07 -6.53
CA ASP A 17 -1.51 4.48 -6.79
C ASP A 17 -1.92 4.64 -8.26
N LYS A 18 -3.21 4.48 -8.52
CA LYS A 18 -3.76 4.41 -9.87
C LYS A 18 -3.94 5.80 -10.46
N ASP A 19 -4.25 6.78 -9.62
CA ASP A 19 -4.41 8.17 -10.05
C ASP A 19 -3.09 8.95 -10.09
N GLY A 20 -2.01 8.39 -9.54
CA GLY A 20 -0.68 8.99 -9.55
C GLY A 20 -0.58 10.20 -8.61
N ASN A 21 -1.39 10.21 -7.54
CA ASN A 21 -1.50 11.32 -6.60
C ASN A 21 -0.38 11.30 -5.53
N GLY A 22 0.38 10.20 -5.46
CA GLY A 22 1.48 10.00 -4.50
C GLY A 22 1.06 9.39 -3.16
N VAL A 23 -0.19 8.95 -3.02
CA VAL A 23 -0.75 8.25 -1.87
C VAL A 23 -1.61 7.06 -2.34
N ILE A 24 -1.80 6.06 -1.49
CA ILE A 24 -2.66 4.91 -1.80
C ILE A 24 -3.86 4.99 -0.88
N THR A 25 -5.03 5.26 -1.44
CA THR A 25 -6.28 5.28 -0.66
C THR A 25 -6.76 3.86 -0.32
N ALA A 26 -7.63 3.73 0.69
CA ALA A 26 -8.23 2.43 1.05
C ALA A 26 -8.95 1.75 -0.12
N ASN A 27 -9.55 2.57 -0.99
CA ASN A 27 -10.20 2.08 -2.19
C ASN A 27 -9.21 1.53 -3.21
N GLU A 28 -8.08 2.21 -3.43
CA GLU A 28 -7.03 1.77 -4.34
C GLU A 28 -6.35 0.50 -3.84
N PHE A 29 -6.03 0.45 -2.55
CA PHE A 29 -5.47 -0.73 -1.91
C PHE A 29 -6.40 -1.94 -2.06
N LYS A 30 -7.69 -1.77 -1.71
CA LYS A 30 -8.71 -2.82 -1.86
C LYS A 30 -8.87 -3.28 -3.30
N TYR A 31 -8.91 -2.33 -4.25
CA TYR A 31 -9.02 -2.63 -5.67
C TYR A 31 -7.83 -3.49 -6.13
N PHE A 32 -6.63 -3.14 -5.70
CA PHE A 32 -5.41 -3.82 -6.09
C PHE A 32 -5.31 -5.22 -5.49
N MET A 33 -5.70 -5.41 -4.24
CA MET A 33 -5.72 -6.71 -3.59
C MET A 33 -6.67 -7.68 -4.30
N VAL A 34 -7.88 -7.21 -4.65
CA VAL A 34 -8.83 -7.99 -5.47
C VAL A 34 -8.22 -8.34 -6.83
N HIS A 35 -7.44 -7.42 -7.43
CA HIS A 35 -6.78 -7.66 -8.71
C HIS A 35 -5.65 -8.69 -8.64
N MET A 36 -4.96 -8.80 -7.50
CA MET A 36 -3.99 -9.87 -7.20
C MET A 36 -4.66 -11.24 -6.94
N GLY A 37 -6.00 -11.31 -6.98
CA GLY A 37 -6.75 -12.53 -6.70
C GLY A 37 -6.85 -12.83 -5.19
N MET A 38 -6.43 -11.91 -4.34
CA MET A 38 -6.60 -12.00 -2.90
C MET A 38 -7.91 -11.30 -2.52
N GLN A 39 -8.85 -12.05 -1.95
CA GLN A 39 -10.10 -11.48 -1.44
C GLN A 39 -9.92 -11.18 0.04
N PHE A 40 -9.75 -9.91 0.38
CA PHE A 40 -9.80 -9.45 1.76
C PHE A 40 -11.18 -8.87 2.07
N SER A 41 -11.61 -9.07 3.30
CA SER A 41 -12.82 -8.45 3.84
C SER A 41 -12.58 -6.96 4.10
N GLU A 42 -13.65 -6.17 4.19
CA GLU A 42 -13.52 -4.74 4.53
C GLU A 42 -12.81 -4.54 5.87
N GLU A 43 -13.07 -5.44 6.83
CA GLU A 43 -12.40 -5.44 8.13
C GLU A 43 -10.89 -5.71 8.01
N GLU A 44 -10.47 -6.65 7.16
CA GLU A 44 -9.04 -6.97 6.97
C GLU A 44 -8.30 -5.82 6.28
N VAL A 45 -8.94 -5.17 5.32
CA VAL A 45 -8.38 -3.97 4.67
C VAL A 45 -8.28 -2.82 5.67
N ASP A 46 -9.28 -2.64 6.53
CA ASP A 46 -9.28 -1.60 7.58
C ASP A 46 -8.21 -1.86 8.65
N GLU A 47 -8.02 -3.11 9.06
CA GLU A 47 -6.93 -3.48 9.98
C GLU A 47 -5.56 -3.26 9.34
N MET A 48 -5.34 -3.72 8.10
CA MET A 48 -4.08 -3.47 7.39
C MET A 48 -3.83 -1.98 7.17
N MET A 49 -4.86 -1.22 6.84
CA MET A 49 -4.78 0.23 6.75
C MET A 49 -4.32 0.83 8.06
N LYS A 50 -4.97 0.50 9.18
CA LYS A 50 -4.60 1.01 10.51
C LYS A 50 -3.20 0.62 10.97
N GLU A 51 -2.68 -0.53 10.53
CA GLU A 51 -1.31 -0.93 10.86
C GLU A 51 -0.25 -0.11 10.11
N VAL A 52 -0.62 0.46 8.95
CA VAL A 52 0.32 1.14 8.03
C VAL A 52 0.16 2.65 8.08
N ASP A 53 -1.09 3.13 8.11
CA ASP A 53 -1.51 4.53 8.27
C ASP A 53 -1.15 5.01 9.69
N CYS A 54 0.07 5.52 9.80
CA CYS A 54 0.66 5.95 11.06
C CYS A 54 0.17 7.35 11.46
N ASP A 55 -0.20 8.18 10.48
CA ASP A 55 -0.74 9.52 10.73
C ASP A 55 -2.27 9.54 10.87
N GLY A 56 -2.96 8.45 10.50
CA GLY A 56 -4.39 8.25 10.67
C GLY A 56 -5.23 9.04 9.67
N ASN A 57 -4.70 9.33 8.48
CA ASN A 57 -5.40 10.11 7.45
C ASN A 57 -6.29 9.24 6.54
N GLY A 58 -6.20 7.92 6.64
CA GLY A 58 -6.95 6.94 5.83
C GLY A 58 -6.35 6.67 4.45
N GLU A 59 -5.11 7.10 4.23
CA GLU A 59 -4.33 6.99 3.01
C GLU A 59 -2.92 6.51 3.39
N ILE A 60 -2.25 5.78 2.51
CA ILE A 60 -0.87 5.32 2.74
C ILE A 60 0.05 6.15 1.86
N ASP A 61 0.91 6.97 2.45
CA ASP A 61 1.91 7.69 1.68
C ASP A 61 3.12 6.81 1.32
N TYR A 62 3.98 7.33 0.44
CA TYR A 62 5.14 6.57 -0.03
C TYR A 62 6.10 6.18 1.12
N GLU A 63 6.25 7.02 2.15
CA GLU A 63 7.13 6.72 3.27
C GLU A 63 6.54 5.61 4.14
N GLU A 64 5.24 5.66 4.41
CA GLU A 64 4.50 4.62 5.13
C GLU A 64 4.52 3.28 4.39
N PHE A 65 4.32 3.28 3.07
CA PHE A 65 4.39 2.08 2.25
C PHE A 65 5.79 1.46 2.24
N VAL A 66 6.84 2.28 2.14
CA VAL A 66 8.23 1.81 2.23
C VAL A 66 8.52 1.26 3.61
N SER A 67 8.04 1.92 4.68
CA SER A 67 8.18 1.45 6.06
C SER A 67 7.53 0.08 6.25
N MET A 68 6.32 -0.12 5.73
CA MET A 68 5.63 -1.42 5.72
C MET A 68 6.45 -2.49 4.98
N MET A 69 6.89 -2.21 3.76
CA MET A 69 7.64 -3.16 2.93
C MET A 69 9.06 -3.44 3.44
N SER A 70 9.66 -2.49 4.17
CA SER A 70 10.97 -2.65 4.79
C SER A 70 10.91 -3.30 6.18
N ALA A 71 9.75 -3.32 6.81
CA ALA A 71 9.53 -4.00 8.09
C ALA A 71 9.19 -5.49 7.94
N ALA A 72 8.90 -5.94 6.71
CA ALA A 72 8.67 -7.35 6.35
C ALA A 72 9.97 -8.13 6.11
#